data_AF-A0A9P3E357-F1
#
_entry.id   AF-A0A9P3E357-F1
#
_cell.length_a   1.000
_cell.length_b   1.000
_cell.length_c   1.000
_cell.angle_alpha   90.00
_cell.angle_beta   90.00
_cell.angle_gamma   90.00
#
_symmetry.space_group_name_H-M   'P 1'
#
loop_
_entity.id
_entity.type
_entity.pdbx_description
1 polymer ?
#
loop_
_entity_poly.entity_id
_entity_poly.type
_entity_poly.pdbx_seq_one_letter_code
_entity_poly.pdbx_strand_id
1 'polypeptide(L)'
;MGAFDGLRGGQISSGYWGNHTGTIDWCELNYTHSPLIAEFYNTLTNLPVILLGVYGALNTASSGVQWRFALLYLGLSLIGIGSFGFHASLRWEWQLMDELPMIYVVSYAAYLVLDTLPSFKPRFGIWGPLVLLSWDVFVTLSYICLPNPIYHQVAFAFILLSCILRNVFLLRGLPPRAAHPARSMITRYMIMGILTFAAGFAIWNVDNIFCEHLRRARVPLGPWGFLLQGHGYWHLMTGVGSFWIFTASIYLQLAVKVSPQAYTFDDTAWFPTVRAVLPAKGERADGAREVPGKAAVGIAAAPGANGQAIARQTSANAVKDRRNEKEEDKQMDEKVKVKAGKQ
;
A
#
# COMPACT_ATOMS: atom_id res chain seq x y z
N MET A 1 -0.08 28.90 -19.12
CA MET A 1 1.23 28.56 -18.54
C MET A 1 0.95 27.67 -17.35
N GLY A 2 1.33 26.39 -17.42
CA GLY A 2 1.34 25.48 -16.29
C GLY A 2 2.35 25.93 -15.24
N ALA A 3 2.15 25.48 -14.00
CA ALA A 3 2.93 25.90 -12.83
C ALA A 3 4.44 25.62 -12.94
N PHE A 4 4.85 24.73 -13.83
CA PHE A 4 6.23 24.28 -14.02
C PHE A 4 6.78 24.56 -15.43
N ASP A 5 6.06 25.32 -16.27
CA ASP A 5 6.46 25.57 -17.67
C ASP A 5 7.83 26.27 -17.77
N GLY A 6 8.24 27.02 -16.75
CA GLY A 6 9.54 27.69 -16.71
C GLY A 6 10.74 26.74 -16.57
N LEU A 7 10.54 25.52 -16.05
CA LEU A 7 11.63 24.53 -15.89
C LEU A 7 12.06 23.88 -17.20
N ARG A 8 11.18 23.90 -18.21
CA ARG A 8 11.41 23.36 -19.57
C ARG A 8 12.33 24.22 -20.43
N GLY A 9 12.46 25.51 -20.09
CA GLY A 9 13.16 26.47 -20.93
C GLY A 9 14.60 26.05 -21.23
N GLY A 10 14.92 25.83 -22.50
CA GLY A 10 16.29 25.57 -22.97
C GLY A 10 16.80 24.13 -22.84
N GLN A 11 15.94 23.17 -22.47
CA GLN A 11 16.31 21.76 -22.38
C GLN A 11 16.11 20.99 -23.70
N ILE A 12 16.79 19.85 -23.83
CA ILE A 12 16.57 18.92 -24.94
C ILE A 12 15.16 18.34 -24.84
N SER A 13 14.36 18.49 -25.91
CA SER A 13 12.95 18.07 -25.97
C SER A 13 12.71 16.73 -26.70
N SER A 14 13.77 16.06 -27.16
CA SER A 14 13.69 14.77 -27.86
C SER A 14 14.96 13.93 -27.66
N GLY A 15 14.80 12.63 -27.41
CA GLY A 15 15.91 11.68 -27.27
C GLY A 15 15.53 10.27 -27.70
N TYR A 16 16.13 9.24 -27.08
CA TYR A 16 15.91 7.83 -27.45
C TYR A 16 14.43 7.41 -27.44
N TRP A 17 13.64 7.91 -26.48
CA TRP A 17 12.22 7.59 -26.32
C TRP A 17 11.29 8.48 -27.18
N GLY A 18 11.86 9.26 -28.10
CA GLY A 18 11.13 10.21 -28.94
C GLY A 18 10.98 11.58 -28.29
N ASN A 19 9.94 12.31 -28.69
CA ASN A 19 9.66 13.65 -28.18
C ASN A 19 9.11 13.60 -26.75
N HIS A 20 9.47 14.60 -25.96
CA HIS A 20 8.88 14.91 -24.65
C HIS A 20 7.38 15.19 -24.82
N THR A 21 6.54 14.35 -24.20
CA THR A 21 5.07 14.51 -24.24
C THR A 21 4.43 14.75 -22.89
N GLY A 22 5.14 14.54 -21.77
CA GLY A 22 4.67 14.94 -20.44
C GLY A 22 4.30 16.43 -20.36
N THR A 23 3.61 16.83 -19.30
CA THR A 23 3.29 18.23 -18.98
C THR A 23 4.30 18.90 -18.07
N ILE A 24 5.17 18.11 -17.42
CA ILE A 24 6.26 18.60 -16.56
C ILE A 24 7.64 18.15 -17.04
N ASP A 25 8.66 18.90 -16.63
CA ASP A 25 10.10 18.65 -16.81
C ASP A 25 10.81 19.18 -15.56
N TRP A 26 11.75 18.45 -14.99
CA TRP A 26 12.33 18.83 -13.70
C TRP A 26 13.69 19.51 -13.88
N CYS A 27 14.34 19.81 -12.75
CA CYS A 27 15.56 20.59 -12.76
C CYS A 27 16.81 19.80 -13.21
N GLU A 28 16.75 18.47 -13.27
CA GLU A 28 17.83 17.70 -13.89
C GLU A 28 17.93 18.06 -15.39
N LEU A 29 19.10 17.89 -16.01
CA LEU A 29 19.27 18.20 -17.44
C LEU A 29 19.10 16.93 -18.28
N ASN A 30 18.22 17.02 -19.27
CA ASN A 30 17.84 15.88 -20.11
C ASN A 30 19.01 15.31 -20.92
N TYR A 31 19.16 13.98 -20.90
CA TYR A 31 20.09 13.16 -21.69
C TYR A 31 21.58 13.52 -21.54
N THR A 32 21.97 14.12 -20.41
CA THR A 32 23.37 14.55 -20.19
C THR A 32 24.31 13.42 -19.80
N HIS A 33 23.81 12.39 -19.11
CA HIS A 33 24.61 11.26 -18.63
C HIS A 33 24.44 9.99 -19.47
N SER A 34 23.32 9.86 -20.19
CA SER A 34 23.00 8.69 -21.01
C SER A 34 22.06 9.08 -22.15
N PRO A 35 22.24 8.56 -23.37
CA PRO A 35 21.28 8.76 -24.45
C PRO A 35 19.95 8.02 -24.22
N LEU A 36 19.94 6.99 -23.35
CA LEU A 36 18.76 6.16 -23.05
C LEU A 36 17.88 6.73 -21.93
N ILE A 37 18.46 7.48 -20.99
CA ILE A 37 17.78 7.95 -19.77
C ILE A 37 17.75 9.47 -19.79
N ALA A 38 16.56 10.06 -19.83
CA ALA A 38 16.39 11.52 -19.89
C ALA A 38 16.94 12.19 -18.62
N GLU A 39 16.39 11.87 -17.44
CA GLU A 39 16.84 12.41 -16.17
C GLU A 39 17.51 11.30 -15.35
N PHE A 40 18.83 11.20 -15.46
CA PHE A 40 19.61 10.07 -14.97
C PHE A 40 19.48 9.82 -13.46
N TYR A 41 19.69 10.84 -12.63
CA TYR A 41 19.63 10.71 -11.19
C TYR A 41 18.19 10.58 -10.69
N ASN A 42 17.25 11.35 -11.25
CA ASN A 42 15.82 11.23 -10.94
C ASN A 42 15.30 9.82 -11.28
N THR A 43 15.78 9.22 -12.37
CA THR A 43 15.45 7.83 -12.72
C THR A 43 16.03 6.83 -11.71
N LEU A 44 17.34 6.87 -11.47
CA LEU A 44 18.01 5.84 -10.67
C LEU A 44 17.67 5.90 -9.17
N THR A 45 17.33 7.07 -8.64
CA THR A 45 16.90 7.24 -7.25
C THR A 45 15.59 6.52 -6.94
N ASN A 46 14.83 6.09 -7.96
CA ASN A 46 13.64 5.26 -7.77
C ASN A 46 13.95 3.77 -7.51
N LEU A 47 15.11 3.25 -7.92
CA LEU A 47 15.45 1.82 -7.72
C LEU A 47 15.45 1.41 -6.23
N PRO A 48 16.08 2.17 -5.29
CA PRO A 48 15.97 1.88 -3.87
C PRO A 48 14.52 1.89 -3.35
N VAL A 49 13.66 2.78 -3.85
CA VAL A 49 12.25 2.88 -3.45
C VAL A 49 11.48 1.64 -3.89
N ILE A 50 11.70 1.19 -5.14
CA ILE A 50 11.09 -0.03 -5.68
C ILE A 50 11.48 -1.24 -4.82
N LEU A 51 12.78 -1.42 -4.57
CA LEU A 51 13.29 -2.53 -3.77
C LEU A 51 12.79 -2.50 -2.33
N LEU A 52 12.70 -1.31 -1.73
CA LEU A 52 12.19 -1.12 -0.38
C LEU A 52 10.70 -1.51 -0.26
N GLY A 53 9.88 -1.18 -1.27
CA GLY A 53 8.49 -1.62 -1.34
C GLY A 53 8.35 -3.14 -1.49
N VAL A 54 9.16 -3.77 -2.35
CA VAL A 54 9.16 -5.24 -2.50
C VAL A 54 9.59 -5.90 -1.18
N TYR A 55 10.66 -5.40 -0.55
CA TYR A 55 11.12 -5.85 0.75
C TYR A 55 10.01 -5.77 1.81
N GLY A 56 9.33 -4.62 1.92
CA GLY A 56 8.23 -4.44 2.88
C GLY A 56 7.07 -5.41 2.64
N ALA A 57 6.71 -5.63 1.38
CA ALA A 57 5.63 -6.54 1.00
C ALA A 57 5.95 -8.00 1.34
N LEU A 58 7.13 -8.48 0.96
CA LEU A 58 7.56 -9.86 1.21
C LEU A 58 7.65 -10.17 2.71
N ASN A 59 8.24 -9.26 3.50
CA ASN A 59 8.32 -9.45 4.94
C ASN A 59 6.94 -9.38 5.61
N THR A 60 6.07 -8.47 5.18
CA THR A 60 4.70 -8.40 5.74
C THR A 60 3.91 -9.69 5.47
N ALA A 61 4.01 -10.23 4.25
CA ALA A 61 3.33 -11.47 3.86
C ALA A 61 3.82 -12.70 4.63
N SER A 62 5.10 -12.73 5.03
CA SER A 62 5.70 -13.85 5.77
C SER A 62 5.62 -13.70 7.30
N SER A 63 5.21 -12.54 7.82
CA SER A 63 5.30 -12.20 9.25
C SER A 63 4.02 -12.40 10.06
N GLY A 64 3.07 -13.20 9.57
CA GLY A 64 1.78 -13.43 10.25
C GLY A 64 0.85 -12.20 10.26
N VAL A 65 1.12 -11.22 9.40
CA VAL A 65 0.26 -10.06 9.14
C VAL A 65 -0.62 -10.35 7.92
N GLN A 66 -1.84 -9.83 7.90
CA GLN A 66 -2.76 -10.03 6.79
C GLN A 66 -2.17 -9.48 5.49
N TRP A 67 -2.19 -10.30 4.42
CA TRP A 67 -1.58 -9.99 3.12
C TRP A 67 -2.02 -8.64 2.54
N ARG A 68 -3.25 -8.18 2.84
CA ARG A 68 -3.76 -6.89 2.38
C ARG A 68 -2.88 -5.70 2.80
N PHE A 69 -2.14 -5.80 3.92
CA PHE A 69 -1.20 -4.75 4.32
C PHE A 69 0.08 -4.74 3.47
N ALA A 70 0.47 -5.87 2.89
CA ALA A 70 1.59 -5.94 1.95
C ALA A 70 1.32 -5.13 0.68
N LEU A 71 0.05 -4.93 0.29
CA LEU A 71 -0.33 -4.11 -0.85
C LEU A 71 0.07 -2.64 -0.71
N LEU A 72 0.21 -2.10 0.51
CA LEU A 72 0.72 -0.73 0.71
C LEU A 72 2.18 -0.62 0.23
N TYR A 73 3.00 -1.60 0.56
CA TYR A 73 4.40 -1.63 0.15
C TYR A 73 4.56 -1.97 -1.33
N LEU A 74 3.73 -2.85 -1.91
CA LEU A 74 3.69 -3.04 -3.37
C LEU A 74 3.24 -1.78 -4.09
N GLY A 75 2.31 -1.01 -3.50
CA GLY A 75 1.94 0.31 -3.95
C GLY A 75 3.12 1.28 -4.01
N LEU A 76 3.98 1.25 -2.98
CA LEU A 76 5.21 2.05 -2.99
C LEU A 76 6.13 1.66 -4.15
N SER A 77 6.28 0.36 -4.44
CA SER A 77 7.02 -0.10 -5.62
C SER A 77 6.37 0.33 -6.92
N LEU A 78 5.04 0.34 -7.00
CA LEU A 78 4.30 0.79 -8.18
C LEU A 78 4.57 2.27 -8.49
N ILE A 79 4.55 3.13 -7.46
CA ILE A 79 4.93 4.56 -7.59
C ILE A 79 6.37 4.67 -8.11
N GLY A 80 7.32 3.94 -7.49
CA GLY A 80 8.72 3.98 -7.92
C GLY A 80 8.93 3.49 -9.37
N ILE A 81 8.18 2.48 -9.83
CA ILE A 81 8.24 2.00 -11.22
C ILE A 81 7.70 3.07 -12.19
N GLY A 82 6.58 3.69 -11.83
CA GLY A 82 6.01 4.79 -12.61
C GLY A 82 6.97 5.96 -12.75
N SER A 83 7.49 6.43 -11.61
CA SER A 83 8.49 7.49 -11.54
C SER A 83 9.75 7.15 -12.34
N PHE A 84 10.28 5.94 -12.19
CA PHE A 84 11.43 5.46 -12.98
C PHE A 84 11.14 5.59 -14.49
N GLY A 85 9.99 5.10 -14.95
CA GLY A 85 9.63 5.16 -16.36
C GLY A 85 9.41 6.59 -16.85
N PHE A 86 8.85 7.47 -16.01
CA PHE A 86 8.63 8.86 -16.35
C PHE A 86 9.96 9.60 -16.50
N HIS A 87 10.84 9.56 -15.50
CA HIS A 87 12.14 10.24 -15.57
C HIS A 87 13.07 9.64 -16.63
N ALA A 88 12.91 8.36 -16.99
CA ALA A 88 13.69 7.77 -18.07
C ALA A 88 13.28 8.29 -19.45
N SER A 89 12.00 8.65 -19.63
CA SER A 89 11.41 8.85 -20.97
C SER A 89 10.76 10.21 -21.21
N LEU A 90 10.34 10.91 -20.15
CA LEU A 90 9.55 12.14 -20.16
C LEU A 90 8.24 12.04 -20.98
N ARG A 91 7.66 10.84 -21.01
CA ARG A 91 6.45 10.51 -21.76
C ARG A 91 5.19 10.70 -20.94
N TRP A 92 4.14 11.22 -21.56
CA TRP A 92 2.83 11.44 -20.92
C TRP A 92 2.25 10.17 -20.28
N GLU A 93 2.36 9.04 -20.98
CA GLU A 93 1.84 7.75 -20.51
C GLU A 93 2.54 7.31 -19.22
N TRP A 94 3.84 7.58 -19.12
CA TRP A 94 4.61 7.31 -17.92
C TRP A 94 4.40 8.36 -16.83
N GLN A 95 4.11 9.61 -17.18
CA GLN A 95 3.71 10.62 -16.21
C GLN A 95 2.42 10.22 -15.48
N LEU A 96 1.43 9.68 -16.22
CA LEU A 96 0.22 9.11 -15.62
C LEU A 96 0.57 7.95 -14.68
N MET A 97 1.53 7.10 -15.05
CA MET A 97 1.99 6.00 -14.22
C MET A 97 2.81 6.45 -13.00
N ASP A 98 3.43 7.63 -13.03
CA ASP A 98 4.13 8.22 -11.89
C ASP A 98 3.13 8.85 -10.90
N GLU A 99 2.26 9.72 -11.41
CA GLU A 99 1.39 10.55 -10.57
C GLU A 99 0.14 9.79 -10.08
N LEU A 100 -0.54 9.02 -10.93
CA LEU A 100 -1.82 8.40 -10.53
C LEU A 100 -1.67 7.30 -9.46
N PRO A 101 -0.65 6.42 -9.49
CA PRO A 101 -0.42 5.47 -8.41
C PRO A 101 -0.23 6.11 -7.04
N MET A 102 0.30 7.34 -6.96
CA MET A 102 0.36 8.06 -5.69
C MET A 102 -1.03 8.22 -5.07
N ILE A 103 -2.04 8.56 -5.88
CA ILE A 103 -3.45 8.69 -5.46
C ILE A 103 -4.00 7.33 -5.05
N TYR A 104 -3.82 6.30 -5.89
CA TYR A 104 -4.40 4.97 -5.62
C TYR A 104 -3.86 4.36 -4.32
N VAL A 105 -2.56 4.53 -4.05
CA VAL A 105 -1.92 3.98 -2.84
C VAL A 105 -2.37 4.71 -1.59
N VAL A 106 -2.47 6.05 -1.62
CA VAL A 106 -2.99 6.80 -0.48
C VAL A 106 -4.49 6.58 -0.29
N SER A 107 -5.27 6.36 -1.34
CA SER A 107 -6.66 5.91 -1.28
C SER A 107 -6.78 4.56 -0.59
N TYR A 108 -5.93 3.61 -0.97
CA TYR A 108 -5.89 2.31 -0.30
C TYR A 108 -5.47 2.41 1.16
N ALA A 109 -4.51 3.29 1.49
CA ALA A 109 -4.15 3.57 2.88
C ALA A 109 -5.33 4.19 3.66
N ALA A 110 -6.05 5.12 3.04
CA ALA A 110 -7.24 5.76 3.62
C ALA A 110 -8.33 4.73 3.91
N TYR A 111 -8.59 3.82 2.98
CA TYR A 111 -9.52 2.69 3.17
C TYR A 111 -9.19 1.95 4.47
N LEU A 112 -7.96 1.45 4.59
CA LEU A 112 -7.53 0.62 5.71
C LEU A 112 -7.64 1.37 7.05
N VAL A 113 -7.19 2.61 7.10
CA VAL A 113 -7.15 3.43 8.31
C VAL A 113 -8.54 3.91 8.73
N LEU A 114 -9.38 4.37 7.80
CA LEU A 114 -10.74 4.85 8.08
C LEU A 114 -11.68 3.72 8.50
N ASP A 115 -11.49 2.52 7.94
CA ASP A 115 -12.25 1.31 8.24
C ASP A 115 -11.86 0.67 9.59
N THR A 116 -10.78 1.13 10.22
CA THR A 116 -10.29 0.51 11.46
C THR A 116 -11.21 0.73 12.66
N LEU A 117 -11.65 -0.39 13.25
CA LEU A 117 -12.40 -0.55 14.51
C LEU A 117 -11.84 -1.76 15.29
N PRO A 118 -12.24 -1.97 16.57
CA PRO A 118 -11.91 -3.19 17.34
C PRO A 118 -12.56 -4.46 16.77
N SER A 119 -12.09 -4.91 15.60
CA SER A 119 -12.25 -6.22 14.98
C SER A 119 -11.82 -6.12 13.50
N PHE A 120 -11.79 -7.27 12.81
CA PHE A 120 -11.61 -7.31 11.37
C PHE A 120 -12.89 -7.13 10.56
N LYS A 121 -14.05 -6.90 11.20
CA LYS A 121 -15.29 -6.58 10.50
C LYS A 121 -15.17 -5.20 9.84
N PRO A 122 -15.50 -5.06 8.55
CA PRO A 122 -15.41 -3.78 7.86
C PRO A 122 -16.43 -2.81 8.42
N ARG A 123 -15.99 -1.61 8.80
CA ARG A 123 -16.83 -0.52 9.29
C ARG A 123 -17.83 -0.06 8.24
N PHE A 124 -17.38 0.02 6.99
CA PHE A 124 -18.18 0.54 5.87
C PHE A 124 -18.67 -0.56 4.91
N GLY A 125 -18.42 -1.83 5.22
CA GLY A 125 -18.74 -2.94 4.32
C GLY A 125 -18.16 -2.74 2.92
N ILE A 126 -18.96 -3.01 1.88
CA ILE A 126 -18.57 -2.83 0.48
C ILE A 126 -18.49 -1.33 0.07
N TRP A 127 -19.15 -0.43 0.80
CA TRP A 127 -19.17 0.99 0.46
C TRP A 127 -17.83 1.67 0.66
N GLY A 128 -17.02 1.22 1.62
CA GLY A 128 -15.66 1.72 1.84
C GLY A 128 -14.78 1.67 0.58
N PRO A 129 -14.52 0.48 0.02
CA PRO A 129 -13.73 0.36 -1.21
C PRO A 129 -14.42 0.99 -2.42
N LEU A 130 -15.76 0.95 -2.53
CA LEU A 130 -16.47 1.56 -3.67
C LEU A 130 -16.34 3.08 -3.71
N VAL A 131 -16.40 3.77 -2.56
CA VAL A 131 -16.22 5.23 -2.49
C VAL A 131 -14.81 5.62 -2.91
N LEU A 132 -13.80 4.86 -2.46
CA LEU A 132 -12.40 5.16 -2.78
C LEU A 132 -12.07 4.81 -4.24
N LEU A 133 -12.63 3.73 -4.77
CA LEU A 133 -12.56 3.44 -6.20
C LEU A 133 -13.22 4.54 -7.04
N SER A 134 -14.38 5.05 -6.59
CA SER A 134 -15.06 6.15 -7.28
C SER A 134 -14.24 7.44 -7.25
N TRP A 135 -13.56 7.72 -6.12
CA TRP A 135 -12.60 8.81 -6.00
C TRP A 135 -11.42 8.65 -6.96
N ASP A 136 -10.82 7.46 -7.01
CA ASP A 136 -9.69 7.18 -7.90
C ASP A 136 -10.10 7.35 -9.38
N VAL A 137 -11.25 6.81 -9.79
CA VAL A 137 -11.79 7.01 -11.14
C VAL A 137 -12.03 8.49 -11.45
N PHE A 138 -12.62 9.24 -10.51
CA PHE A 138 -12.87 10.67 -10.68
C PHE A 138 -11.57 11.46 -10.87
N VAL A 139 -10.57 11.25 -9.99
CA VAL A 139 -9.28 11.94 -10.07
C VAL A 139 -8.57 11.57 -11.38
N THR A 140 -8.57 10.30 -11.76
CA THR A 140 -7.92 9.85 -13.01
C THR A 140 -8.55 10.47 -14.24
N LEU A 141 -9.88 10.41 -14.39
CA LEU A 141 -10.56 10.96 -15.56
C LEU A 141 -10.41 12.48 -15.64
N SER A 142 -10.59 13.18 -14.53
CA SER A 142 -10.43 14.63 -14.49
C SER A 142 -8.98 15.06 -14.73
N TYR A 143 -7.97 14.31 -14.24
CA TYR A 143 -6.57 14.62 -14.48
C TYR A 143 -6.17 14.42 -15.95
N ILE A 144 -6.69 13.40 -16.62
CA ILE A 144 -6.48 13.21 -18.06
C ILE A 144 -7.10 14.35 -18.86
N CYS A 145 -8.30 14.81 -18.48
CA CYS A 145 -8.97 15.94 -19.15
C CYS A 145 -8.34 17.30 -18.84
N LEU A 146 -7.77 17.46 -17.64
CA LEU A 146 -7.20 18.71 -17.15
C LEU A 146 -5.84 18.42 -16.50
N PRO A 147 -4.78 18.23 -17.30
CA PRO A 147 -3.49 17.74 -16.83
C PRO A 147 -2.69 18.86 -16.14
N ASN A 148 -3.17 19.24 -14.96
CA ASN A 148 -2.60 20.27 -14.11
C ASN A 148 -1.98 19.63 -12.86
N PRO A 149 -0.64 19.60 -12.72
CA PRO A 149 0.03 18.99 -11.59
C PRO A 149 -0.38 19.57 -10.22
N ILE A 150 -0.82 20.83 -10.16
CA ILE A 150 -1.34 21.41 -8.91
C ILE A 150 -2.64 20.73 -8.49
N TYR A 151 -3.53 20.42 -9.45
CA TYR A 151 -4.77 19.70 -9.15
C TYR A 151 -4.46 18.34 -8.51
N HIS A 152 -3.51 17.60 -9.08
CA HIS A 152 -3.05 16.32 -8.53
C HIS A 152 -2.52 16.48 -7.10
N GLN A 153 -1.65 17.45 -6.85
CA GLN A 153 -1.08 17.72 -5.51
C GLN A 153 -2.16 18.04 -4.47
N VAL A 154 -3.17 18.83 -4.84
CA VAL A 154 -4.30 19.15 -3.95
C VAL A 154 -5.15 17.91 -3.67
N ALA A 155 -5.45 17.10 -4.69
CA ALA A 155 -6.18 15.84 -4.52
C ALA A 155 -5.43 14.87 -3.59
N PHE A 156 -4.12 14.73 -3.78
CA PHE A 156 -3.25 13.93 -2.94
C PHE A 156 -3.23 14.44 -1.49
N ALA A 157 -3.08 15.75 -1.28
CA ALA A 157 -3.06 16.36 0.04
C ALA A 157 -4.38 16.15 0.80
N PHE A 158 -5.51 16.28 0.11
CA PHE A 158 -6.83 16.10 0.71
C PHE A 158 -6.99 14.71 1.34
N ILE A 159 -6.68 13.66 0.59
CA ILE A 159 -6.83 12.29 1.08
C ILE A 159 -5.75 11.93 2.11
N LEU A 160 -4.52 12.41 1.95
CA LEU A 160 -3.45 12.23 2.93
C LEU A 160 -3.81 12.83 4.30
N LEU A 161 -4.39 14.04 4.33
CA LEU A 161 -4.83 14.68 5.57
C LEU A 161 -5.90 13.84 6.28
N SER A 162 -6.81 13.21 5.55
CA SER A 162 -7.82 12.31 6.15
C SER A 162 -7.17 11.12 6.88
N CYS A 163 -6.12 10.52 6.29
CA CYS A 163 -5.34 9.45 6.89
C CYS A 163 -4.63 9.92 8.17
N ILE A 164 -4.00 11.09 8.12
CA ILE A 164 -3.28 11.67 9.26
C ILE A 164 -4.24 11.90 10.44
N LEU A 165 -5.37 12.57 10.19
CA LEU A 165 -6.37 12.85 11.22
C LEU A 165 -6.90 11.57 11.86
N ARG A 166 -7.19 10.54 11.06
CA ARG A 166 -7.67 9.26 11.57
C ARG A 166 -6.61 8.49 12.35
N ASN A 167 -5.36 8.46 11.88
CA ASN A 167 -4.26 7.83 12.62
C ASN A 167 -4.06 8.52 13.98
N VAL A 168 -4.12 9.86 14.05
CA VAL A 168 -4.03 10.60 15.32
C VAL A 168 -5.19 10.23 16.25
N PHE A 169 -6.43 10.13 15.72
CA PHE A 169 -7.58 9.69 16.51
C PHE A 169 -7.38 8.28 17.10
N LEU A 170 -6.95 7.31 16.28
CA LEU A 170 -6.73 5.93 16.73
C LEU A 170 -5.59 5.85 17.76
N LEU A 171 -4.50 6.60 17.54
CA LEU A 171 -3.34 6.62 18.43
C LEU A 171 -3.69 7.13 19.84
N ARG A 172 -4.63 8.09 19.95
CA ARG A 172 -5.10 8.59 21.25
C ARG A 172 -5.80 7.51 22.08
N GLY A 173 -6.43 6.54 21.43
CA GLY A 173 -7.11 5.41 22.06
C GLY A 173 -6.18 4.28 22.54
N LEU A 174 -4.89 4.30 22.18
CA LEU A 174 -3.93 3.31 22.67
C LEU A 174 -3.50 3.59 24.11
N PRO A 175 -3.22 2.52 24.90
CA PRO A 175 -2.77 2.66 26.28
C PRO A 175 -1.48 3.49 26.39
N PRO A 176 -1.25 4.18 27.52
CA PRO A 176 -0.02 4.94 27.75
C PRO A 176 1.24 4.08 27.68
N ARG A 177 2.39 4.71 27.42
CA ARG A 177 3.70 4.03 27.32
C ARG A 177 4.04 3.19 28.56
N ALA A 178 3.61 3.63 29.74
CA ALA A 178 3.81 2.90 30.99
C ALA A 178 3.17 1.50 30.98
N ALA A 179 2.11 1.30 30.19
CA ALA A 179 1.42 0.02 30.05
C ALA A 179 1.91 -0.82 28.86
N HIS A 180 2.30 -0.19 27.75
CA HIS A 180 2.83 -0.91 26.58
C HIS A 180 3.69 -0.02 25.65
N PRO A 181 4.80 -0.52 25.06
CA PRO A 181 5.67 0.28 24.19
C PRO A 181 5.05 0.68 22.84
N ALA A 182 4.02 -0.03 22.37
CA ALA A 182 3.40 0.16 21.04
C ALA A 182 3.12 1.63 20.71
N ARG A 183 2.46 2.36 21.62
CA ARG A 183 2.12 3.78 21.40
C ARG A 183 3.37 4.61 21.10
N SER A 184 4.46 4.38 21.83
CA SER A 184 5.70 5.12 21.62
C SER A 184 6.41 4.72 20.33
N MET A 185 6.44 3.43 19.99
CA MET A 185 7.06 2.94 18.76
C MET A 185 6.33 3.47 17.52
N ILE A 186 5.00 3.35 17.53
CA ILE A 186 4.12 3.89 16.48
C ILE A 186 4.33 5.39 16.34
N THR A 187 4.29 6.15 17.45
CA THR A 187 4.46 7.61 17.42
C THR A 187 5.82 8.00 16.85
N ARG A 188 6.89 7.33 17.28
CA ARG A 188 8.26 7.60 16.80
C ARG A 188 8.38 7.41 15.30
N TYR A 189 7.97 6.25 14.77
CA TYR A 189 8.08 5.96 13.33
C TYR A 189 7.11 6.79 12.49
N MET A 190 5.92 7.12 13.02
CA MET A 190 5.00 8.05 12.35
C MET A 190 5.63 9.45 12.24
N ILE A 191 6.20 9.99 13.32
CA ILE A 191 6.86 11.30 13.31
C ILE A 191 8.10 11.28 12.42
N MET A 192 8.97 10.28 12.55
CA MET A 192 10.15 10.14 11.69
C MET A 192 9.75 10.10 10.22
N GLY A 193 8.77 9.26 9.86
CA GLY A 193 8.28 9.17 8.48
C GLY A 193 7.69 10.48 7.97
N ILE A 194 6.86 11.16 8.76
CA ILE A 194 6.28 12.47 8.39
C ILE A 194 7.37 13.54 8.20
N LEU A 195 8.33 13.63 9.13
CA LEU A 195 9.41 14.62 9.05
C LEU A 195 10.33 14.35 7.85
N THR A 196 10.65 13.09 7.57
CA THR A 196 11.45 12.71 6.39
C THR A 196 10.70 13.00 5.10
N PHE A 197 9.40 12.68 5.02
CA PHE A 197 8.56 13.01 3.86
C PHE A 197 8.49 14.53 3.64
N ALA A 198 8.22 15.30 4.69
CA ALA A 198 8.14 16.76 4.63
C ALA A 198 9.48 17.42 4.28
N ALA A 199 10.59 16.89 4.77
CA ALA A 199 11.92 17.36 4.40
C ALA A 199 12.23 17.07 2.92
N GLY A 200 11.84 15.90 2.42
CA GLY A 200 11.86 15.61 0.97
C GLY A 200 11.04 16.66 0.20
N PHE A 201 9.82 16.95 0.64
CA PHE A 201 8.94 17.93 -0.02
C PHE A 201 9.57 19.33 -0.05
N ALA A 202 10.22 19.73 1.04
CA ALA A 202 10.94 20.99 1.10
C ALA A 202 12.10 21.03 0.09
N ILE A 203 12.90 19.96 -0.01
CA ILE A 203 14.00 19.86 -0.97
C ILE A 203 13.48 19.87 -2.41
N TRP A 204 12.36 19.19 -2.70
CA TRP A 204 11.70 19.25 -4.01
C TRP A 204 11.30 20.67 -4.39
N ASN A 205 10.72 21.43 -3.45
CA ASN A 205 10.38 22.85 -3.70
C ASN A 205 11.64 23.70 -3.94
N VAL A 206 12.73 23.46 -3.21
CA VAL A 206 14.01 24.14 -3.45
C VAL A 206 14.53 23.84 -4.85
N ASP A 207 14.45 22.59 -5.29
CA ASP A 207 14.89 22.17 -6.63
C ASP A 207 14.09 22.87 -7.74
N ASN A 208 12.78 23.04 -7.55
CA ASN A 208 11.91 23.74 -8.49
C ASN A 208 12.14 25.27 -8.49
N ILE A 209 12.17 25.90 -7.32
CA ILE A 209 12.23 27.37 -7.18
C ILE A 209 13.62 27.90 -7.56
N PHE A 210 14.68 27.22 -7.15
CA PHE A 210 16.06 27.67 -7.33
C PHE A 210 16.79 26.94 -8.46
N CYS A 211 16.05 26.35 -9.40
CA CYS A 211 16.61 25.45 -10.40
C CYS A 211 17.79 26.04 -11.19
N GLU A 212 17.67 27.27 -11.70
CA GLU A 212 18.75 27.93 -12.44
C GLU A 212 20.03 28.14 -11.62
N HIS A 213 19.87 28.37 -10.31
CA HIS A 213 20.99 28.56 -9.39
C HIS A 213 21.66 27.22 -9.10
N LEU A 214 20.86 26.17 -8.87
CA LEU A 214 21.35 24.80 -8.66
C LEU A 214 22.08 24.28 -9.90
N ARG A 215 21.51 24.44 -11.11
CA ARG A 215 22.17 24.07 -12.37
C ARG A 215 23.52 24.76 -12.53
N ARG A 216 23.60 26.08 -12.28
CA ARG A 216 24.87 26.82 -12.32
C ARG A 216 25.88 26.31 -11.28
N ALA A 217 25.42 26.00 -10.07
CA ALA A 217 26.26 25.46 -9.00
C ALA A 217 26.75 24.02 -9.27
N ARG A 218 26.03 23.21 -10.07
CA ARG A 218 26.46 21.87 -10.49
C ARG A 218 27.70 21.88 -11.39
N VAL A 219 27.86 22.91 -12.22
CA VAL A 219 28.97 23.01 -13.21
C VAL A 219 30.36 22.91 -12.54
N PRO A 220 30.72 23.75 -11.54
CA PRO A 220 32.03 23.65 -10.90
C PRO A 220 32.21 22.39 -10.03
N LEU A 221 31.12 21.71 -9.64
CA LEU A 221 31.18 20.48 -8.85
C LEU A 221 31.53 19.24 -9.69
N GLY A 222 31.40 19.32 -11.01
CA GLY A 222 31.69 18.21 -11.93
C GLY A 222 30.94 16.94 -11.53
N PRO A 223 31.64 15.80 -11.28
CA PRO A 223 31.00 14.56 -10.86
C PRO A 223 30.18 14.66 -9.58
N TRP A 224 30.50 15.60 -8.68
CA TRP A 224 29.77 15.82 -7.42
C TRP A 224 28.48 16.62 -7.58
N GLY A 225 28.16 17.07 -8.81
CA GLY A 225 26.92 17.78 -9.11
C GLY A 225 25.65 17.00 -8.74
N PHE A 226 25.73 15.67 -8.62
CA PHE A 226 24.61 14.84 -8.18
C PHE A 226 24.08 15.22 -6.79
N LEU A 227 24.93 15.80 -5.92
CA LEU A 227 24.55 16.25 -4.58
C LEU A 227 23.53 17.41 -4.59
N LEU A 228 23.36 18.07 -5.74
CA LEU A 228 22.40 19.15 -5.94
C LEU A 228 21.18 18.71 -6.76
N GLN A 229 20.93 17.41 -6.91
CA GLN A 229 19.73 16.88 -7.57
C GLN A 229 18.61 16.73 -6.53
N GLY A 230 17.95 17.85 -6.18
CA GLY A 230 16.97 17.89 -5.10
C GLY A 230 15.77 16.97 -5.36
N HIS A 231 15.32 16.88 -6.60
CA HIS A 231 14.23 15.98 -6.99
C HIS A 231 14.60 14.49 -6.78
N GLY A 232 15.87 14.11 -6.97
CA GLY A 232 16.35 12.77 -6.64
C GLY A 232 16.30 12.46 -5.13
N TYR A 233 16.62 13.43 -4.28
CA TYR A 233 16.47 13.28 -2.83
C TYR A 233 15.01 13.19 -2.41
N TRP A 234 14.11 13.88 -3.11
CA TRP A 234 12.67 13.75 -2.90
C TRP A 234 12.19 12.31 -3.04
N HIS A 235 12.60 11.59 -4.10
CA HIS A 235 12.26 10.16 -4.26
C HIS A 235 12.69 9.32 -3.06
N LEU A 236 13.96 9.45 -2.66
CA LEU A 236 14.53 8.67 -1.56
C LEU A 236 13.83 8.98 -0.23
N MET A 237 13.64 10.25 0.09
CA MET A 237 13.10 10.69 1.38
C MET A 237 11.60 10.40 1.49
N THR A 238 10.83 10.63 0.44
CA THR A 238 9.40 10.27 0.43
C THR A 238 9.20 8.75 0.40
N GLY A 239 10.06 8.00 -0.27
CA GLY A 239 10.06 6.54 -0.26
C GLY A 239 10.29 5.96 1.14
N VAL A 240 11.37 6.38 1.80
CA VAL A 240 11.69 5.96 3.17
C VAL A 240 10.64 6.47 4.17
N GLY A 241 10.22 7.73 4.03
CA GLY A 241 9.19 8.33 4.87
C GLY A 241 7.87 7.57 4.80
N SER A 242 7.42 7.23 3.58
CA SER A 242 6.21 6.44 3.34
C SER A 242 6.33 5.03 3.91
N PHE A 243 7.49 4.39 3.77
CA PHE A 243 7.74 3.07 4.36
C PHE A 243 7.54 3.09 5.89
N TRP A 244 8.14 4.06 6.59
CA TRP A 244 7.98 4.19 8.05
C TRP A 244 6.55 4.56 8.46
N ILE A 245 5.87 5.42 7.70
CA ILE A 245 4.44 5.74 7.90
C ILE A 245 3.58 4.49 7.75
N PHE A 246 3.82 3.67 6.73
CA PHE A 246 3.10 2.42 6.52
C PHE A 246 3.35 1.44 7.66
N THR A 247 4.61 1.22 8.06
CA THR A 247 4.93 0.36 9.22
C THR A 247 4.20 0.82 10.48
N ALA A 248 4.25 2.11 10.80
CA ALA A 248 3.60 2.68 11.98
C ALA A 248 2.07 2.55 11.90
N SER A 249 1.48 2.83 10.74
CA SER A 249 0.03 2.75 10.54
C SER A 249 -0.47 1.29 10.58
N ILE A 250 0.26 0.35 9.99
CA ILE A 250 -0.06 -1.09 10.06
C ILE A 250 -0.06 -1.54 11.52
N TYR A 251 0.98 -1.19 12.28
CA TYR A 251 1.04 -1.56 13.70
C TYR A 251 -0.11 -0.93 14.50
N LEU A 252 -0.42 0.34 14.26
CA LEU A 252 -1.55 1.01 14.90
C LEU A 252 -2.88 0.32 14.63
N GLN A 253 -3.14 -0.03 13.36
CA GLN A 253 -4.38 -0.70 12.97
C GLN A 253 -4.49 -2.08 13.61
N LEU A 254 -3.41 -2.86 13.63
CA LEU A 254 -3.39 -4.18 14.26
C LEU A 254 -3.53 -4.11 15.77
N ALA A 255 -2.90 -3.11 16.42
CA ALA A 255 -3.02 -2.86 17.85
C ALA A 255 -4.47 -2.54 18.26
N VAL A 256 -5.21 -1.82 17.41
CA VAL A 256 -6.63 -1.52 17.63
C VAL A 256 -7.53 -2.72 17.30
N LYS A 257 -7.25 -3.46 16.22
CA LYS A 257 -8.09 -4.58 15.75
C LYS A 257 -7.98 -5.84 16.60
N VAL A 258 -6.81 -6.07 17.20
CA VAL A 258 -6.50 -7.27 17.99
C VAL A 258 -6.09 -6.88 19.40
N SER A 259 -4.84 -6.47 19.58
CA SER A 259 -4.30 -5.91 20.80
C SER A 259 -2.90 -5.36 20.54
N PRO A 260 -2.39 -4.41 21.34
CA PRO A 260 -1.02 -3.94 21.24
C PRO A 260 0.05 -5.03 21.41
N GLN A 261 -0.26 -6.12 22.13
CA GLN A 261 0.66 -7.22 22.45
C GLN A 261 0.78 -8.26 21.34
N ALA A 262 -0.22 -8.38 20.46
CA ALA A 262 -0.26 -9.41 19.43
C ALA A 262 0.77 -9.18 18.30
N TYR A 263 1.30 -7.96 18.18
CA TYR A 263 2.20 -7.57 17.10
C TYR A 263 3.34 -6.69 17.62
N THR A 264 4.47 -6.69 16.91
CA THR A 264 5.61 -5.82 17.19
C THR A 264 6.43 -5.60 15.92
N PHE A 265 7.46 -4.76 15.97
CA PHE A 265 8.53 -4.69 14.98
C PHE A 265 9.86 -4.41 15.68
N ASP A 266 10.98 -4.72 15.03
CA ASP A 266 12.32 -4.45 15.55
C ASP A 266 12.70 -2.98 15.33
N ASP A 267 12.66 -2.14 16.37
CA ASP A 267 12.97 -0.71 16.26
C ASP A 267 14.48 -0.40 16.17
N THR A 268 15.33 -1.43 16.14
CA THR A 268 16.76 -1.31 15.81
C THR A 268 17.05 -1.56 14.33
N ALA A 269 16.12 -2.18 13.61
CA ALA A 269 16.22 -2.37 12.17
C ALA A 269 16.06 -1.04 11.43
N TRP A 270 16.82 -0.87 10.34
CA TRP A 270 16.72 0.32 9.49
C TRP A 270 15.35 0.41 8.80
N PHE A 271 14.83 -0.74 8.37
CA PHE A 271 13.55 -0.89 7.68
C PHE A 271 12.66 -1.91 8.41
N PRO A 272 12.06 -1.54 9.56
CA PRO A 272 11.24 -2.47 10.31
C PRO A 272 9.92 -2.78 9.60
N THR A 273 9.49 -4.02 9.70
CA THR A 273 8.16 -4.48 9.29
C THR A 273 7.44 -5.12 10.47
N VAL A 274 6.12 -4.94 10.51
CA VAL A 274 5.28 -5.48 11.58
C VAL A 274 5.22 -7.01 11.48
N ARG A 275 5.34 -7.68 12.62
CA ARG A 275 5.25 -9.14 12.75
C ARG A 275 4.37 -9.55 13.92
N ALA A 276 3.68 -10.67 13.76
CA ALA A 276 2.93 -11.29 14.84
C ALA A 276 3.90 -11.78 15.93
N VAL A 277 3.52 -11.57 17.19
CA VAL A 277 4.21 -12.16 18.34
C VAL A 277 3.72 -13.59 18.47
N LEU A 278 4.58 -14.57 18.18
CA LEU A 278 4.26 -15.98 18.43
C LEU A 278 4.17 -16.19 19.95
N PRO A 279 3.16 -16.94 20.46
CA PRO A 279 3.16 -17.32 21.86
C PRO A 279 4.44 -18.11 22.16
N ALA A 280 5.07 -17.83 23.30
CA ALA A 280 6.24 -18.58 23.74
C ALA A 280 5.89 -20.07 23.79
N LYS A 281 6.76 -20.93 23.24
CA LYS A 281 6.69 -22.39 23.42
C LYS A 281 6.76 -22.71 24.92
N GLY A 282 5.63 -22.69 25.61
CA GLY A 282 5.57 -22.85 27.07
C GLY A 282 4.22 -22.51 27.68
N GLU A 283 3.46 -21.59 27.09
CA GLU A 283 2.09 -21.29 27.55
C GLU A 283 1.10 -22.14 26.76
N ARG A 284 0.88 -23.38 27.21
CA ARG A 284 -0.33 -24.11 26.86
C ARG A 284 -1.52 -23.28 27.32
N ALA A 285 -2.54 -23.21 26.46
CA ALA A 285 -3.82 -22.61 26.76
C ALA A 285 -4.57 -23.43 27.83
N ASP A 286 -4.15 -23.28 29.10
CA ASP A 286 -4.93 -23.72 30.25
C ASP A 286 -6.06 -22.70 30.45
N GLY A 287 -7.20 -22.96 29.81
CA GLY A 287 -8.37 -22.08 29.92
C GLY A 287 -9.58 -22.44 29.07
N ALA A 288 -9.52 -23.47 28.23
CA ALA A 288 -10.73 -24.00 27.61
C ALA A 288 -11.47 -24.88 28.63
N ARG A 289 -12.35 -24.25 29.42
CA ARG A 289 -13.36 -24.93 30.24
C ARG A 289 -14.25 -25.74 29.31
N GLU A 290 -14.11 -27.07 29.34
CA GLU A 290 -14.95 -28.01 28.60
C GLU A 290 -16.43 -27.81 28.98
N VAL A 291 -17.26 -27.64 27.96
CA VAL A 291 -18.72 -27.78 28.05
C VAL A 291 -19.03 -29.26 27.87
N PRO A 292 -19.70 -29.94 28.81
CA PRO A 292 -19.96 -31.37 28.68
C PRO A 292 -21.11 -31.59 27.69
N GLY A 293 -20.85 -32.39 26.65
CA GLY A 293 -21.92 -32.99 25.86
C GLY A 293 -21.65 -33.14 24.37
N LYS A 294 -20.95 -34.21 23.99
CA LYS A 294 -21.45 -35.26 23.07
C LYS A 294 -20.34 -36.29 22.83
N ALA A 295 -20.74 -37.55 22.92
CA ALA A 295 -19.89 -38.73 22.92
C ALA A 295 -18.88 -38.75 21.76
N ALA A 296 -17.61 -38.99 22.11
CA ALA A 296 -16.57 -39.38 21.19
C ALA A 296 -16.80 -40.83 20.74
N VAL A 297 -16.94 -41.05 19.43
CA VAL A 297 -16.67 -42.36 18.82
C VAL A 297 -15.19 -42.37 18.49
N GLY A 298 -14.43 -43.14 19.26
CA GLY A 298 -13.00 -43.33 19.04
C GLY A 298 -12.72 -44.20 17.82
N ILE A 299 -11.77 -43.78 16.99
CA ILE A 299 -11.01 -44.70 16.14
C ILE A 299 -9.54 -44.30 16.28
N ALA A 300 -8.78 -45.21 16.90
CA ALA A 300 -7.33 -45.15 16.98
C ALA A 300 -6.71 -45.28 15.59
N ALA A 301 -5.65 -44.52 15.31
CA ALA A 301 -4.79 -44.73 14.16
C ALA A 301 -3.35 -44.96 14.61
N ALA A 302 -2.80 -46.10 14.21
CA ALA A 302 -1.38 -46.40 14.14
C ALA A 302 -1.06 -46.81 12.68
N PRO A 303 0.21 -46.72 12.24
CA PRO A 303 0.54 -46.22 10.91
C PRO A 303 0.79 -47.32 9.87
N GLY A 304 0.61 -46.97 8.59
CA GLY A 304 1.32 -47.63 7.49
C GLY A 304 0.49 -47.94 6.23
N ALA A 305 1.05 -47.51 5.10
CA ALA A 305 0.97 -48.10 3.76
C ALA A 305 -0.20 -47.76 2.79
N ASN A 306 0.25 -47.32 1.62
CA ASN A 306 -0.29 -47.47 0.26
C ASN A 306 -1.54 -46.69 -0.18
N GLY A 307 -1.27 -45.69 -1.03
CA GLY A 307 -2.25 -45.06 -1.89
C GLY A 307 -2.67 -45.97 -3.05
N GLN A 308 -3.96 -46.27 -3.12
CA GLN A 308 -4.77 -46.50 -4.33
C GLN A 308 -6.20 -46.83 -3.88
N ALA A 309 -6.92 -45.86 -3.29
CA ALA A 309 -8.34 -46.06 -2.92
C ALA A 309 -9.17 -44.76 -2.85
N ILE A 310 -8.68 -43.62 -3.33
CA ILE A 310 -9.38 -42.32 -3.15
C ILE A 310 -10.38 -42.01 -4.29
N ALA A 311 -10.41 -42.81 -5.36
CA ALA A 311 -11.27 -42.52 -6.53
C ALA A 311 -12.69 -43.13 -6.49
N ARG A 312 -13.04 -43.96 -5.49
CA ARG A 312 -14.38 -44.61 -5.42
C ARG A 312 -15.33 -44.03 -4.37
N GLN A 313 -14.83 -43.28 -3.39
CA GLN A 313 -15.68 -42.65 -2.36
C GLN A 313 -16.25 -41.29 -2.78
N THR A 314 -15.62 -40.59 -3.72
CA THR A 314 -16.08 -39.28 -4.21
C THR A 314 -17.32 -39.37 -5.12
N SER A 315 -17.48 -40.45 -5.90
CA SER A 315 -18.67 -40.64 -6.74
C SER A 315 -19.94 -41.03 -5.98
N ALA A 316 -19.82 -41.68 -4.81
CA ALA A 316 -20.98 -42.08 -4.01
C ALA A 316 -21.63 -40.90 -3.28
N ASN A 317 -20.83 -39.92 -2.84
CA ASN A 317 -21.35 -38.71 -2.17
C ASN A 317 -22.01 -37.76 -3.18
N ALA A 318 -21.48 -37.63 -4.40
CA ALA A 318 -22.07 -36.78 -5.45
C ALA A 318 -23.45 -37.28 -5.95
N VAL A 319 -23.72 -38.59 -5.89
CA VAL A 319 -25.03 -39.16 -6.25
C VAL A 319 -26.05 -38.99 -5.12
N LYS A 320 -25.58 -38.92 -3.86
CA LYS A 320 -26.45 -38.73 -2.69
C LYS A 320 -26.92 -37.28 -2.57
N ASP A 321 -26.05 -36.31 -2.85
CA ASP A 321 -26.41 -34.87 -2.81
C ASP A 321 -27.40 -34.49 -3.92
N ARG A 322 -27.26 -35.01 -5.15
CA ARG A 322 -28.23 -34.77 -6.25
C ARG A 322 -29.61 -35.38 -6.00
N ARG A 323 -29.73 -36.36 -5.10
CA ARG A 323 -31.01 -36.98 -4.75
C ARG A 323 -31.76 -36.15 -3.71
N ASN A 324 -31.04 -35.51 -2.78
CA ASN A 324 -31.61 -34.61 -1.78
C ASN A 324 -32.09 -33.30 -2.41
N GLU A 325 -31.34 -32.70 -3.35
CA GLU A 325 -31.79 -31.48 -4.07
C GLU A 325 -33.09 -31.70 -4.86
N LYS A 326 -33.29 -32.89 -5.45
CA LYS A 326 -34.52 -33.22 -6.17
C LYS A 326 -35.74 -33.48 -5.27
N GLU A 327 -35.54 -33.81 -3.99
CA GLU A 327 -36.64 -33.96 -3.03
C GLU A 327 -37.06 -32.62 -2.42
N GLU A 328 -36.13 -31.68 -2.25
CA GLU A 328 -36.44 -30.32 -1.78
C GLU A 328 -37.20 -29.49 -2.83
N ASP A 329 -36.83 -29.55 -4.11
CA ASP A 329 -37.56 -28.86 -5.20
C ASP A 329 -39.00 -29.37 -5.34
N LYS A 330 -39.22 -30.68 -5.13
CA LYS A 330 -40.56 -31.29 -5.22
C LYS A 330 -41.47 -30.86 -4.07
N GLN A 331 -40.93 -30.64 -2.87
CA GLN A 331 -41.70 -30.11 -1.73
C GLN A 331 -42.00 -28.62 -1.85
N MET A 332 -41.18 -27.87 -2.59
CA MET A 332 -41.39 -26.43 -2.78
C MET A 332 -42.50 -26.16 -3.81
N ASP A 333 -42.56 -26.94 -4.90
CA ASP A 333 -43.62 -26.85 -5.92
C ASP A 333 -45.02 -27.24 -5.40
N GLU A 334 -45.09 -28.19 -4.45
CA GLU A 334 -46.36 -28.62 -3.85
C GLU A 334 -46.92 -27.54 -2.89
N LYS A 335 -46.05 -26.80 -2.19
CA LYS A 335 -46.46 -25.68 -1.32
C LYS A 335 -46.93 -24.46 -2.10
N VAL A 336 -46.44 -24.23 -3.33
CA VAL A 336 -46.88 -23.12 -4.17
C VAL A 336 -48.27 -23.41 -4.78
N LYS A 337 -48.57 -24.66 -5.16
CA LYS A 337 -49.90 -25.03 -5.68
C LYS A 337 -51.03 -24.98 -4.65
N VAL A 338 -50.75 -25.24 -3.37
CA VAL A 338 -51.77 -25.16 -2.30
C VAL A 338 -52.13 -23.71 -1.93
N LYS A 339 -51.26 -22.74 -2.22
CA LYS A 339 -51.51 -21.31 -1.93
C LYS A 339 -52.25 -20.56 -3.05
N ALA A 340 -52.37 -21.14 -4.25
CA ALA A 340 -53.04 -20.52 -5.40
C ALA A 340 -54.51 -20.97 -5.59
N GLY A 341 -55.03 -21.88 -4.76
CA GLY A 341 -56.40 -22.41 -4.84
C GLY A 341 -57.39 -21.87 -3.81
N LYS A 342 -57.04 -20.80 -3.08
CA LYS A 342 -57.93 -20.08 -2.16
C LYS A 342 -57.83 -18.59 -2.41
N GLN A 343 -58.47 -18.12 -3.48
CA GLN A 343 -59.03 -16.79 -3.61
C GLN A 343 -60.22 -16.84 -4.57
#